data_AF-A0A4Q4BQL1-F1
#
_entry.id   AF-A0A4Q4BQL1-F1
#
_cell.length_a   1.000
_cell.length_b   1.000
_cell.length_c   1.000
_cell.angle_alpha   90.00
_cell.angle_beta   90.00
_cell.angle_gamma   90.00
#
_symmetry.space_group_name_H-M   'P 1'
#
loop_
_entity.id
_entity.type
_entity.pdbx_description
1 polymer ?
#
loop_
_entity_poly.entity_id
_entity_poly.type
_entity_poly.pdbx_seq_one_letter_code
_entity_poly.pdbx_strand_id
1 'polypeptide(L)'
;VRHDLERLADIFGASIEQVGHRLSTLQRPGAKGIPFFFVRVDQAGTITKRHSSTRLQFARFGGACPLWNVHQAFETPGQFLRQLCETPDGVRYLCLARDVSKPAGAFLAPVRRYAIGLGCEVQHASQLVYSDGLDLKGRFEPIGISCRICERVNCHQRSVPPLEGRLKINPNARDVLPYEIG
;
A
#
# COMPACT_ATOMS: atom_id res chain seq x y z
N VAL A 1 -17.00 14.46 -7.19
CA VAL A 1 -17.00 13.02 -6.87
C VAL A 1 -15.98 12.62 -5.77
N ARG A 2 -15.40 13.54 -4.96
CA ARG A 2 -14.45 13.26 -3.84
C ARG A 2 -13.57 12.00 -4.02
N HIS A 3 -13.01 11.82 -5.22
CA HIS A 3 -12.20 10.66 -5.59
C HIS A 3 -12.81 9.30 -5.21
N ASP A 4 -14.13 9.14 -5.30
CA ASP A 4 -14.82 7.86 -5.18
C ASP A 4 -14.48 7.00 -6.41
N LEU A 5 -13.73 5.91 -6.20
CA LEU A 5 -13.24 5.08 -7.30
C LEU A 5 -14.38 4.33 -8.00
N GLU A 6 -15.43 3.94 -7.27
CA GLU A 6 -16.56 3.21 -7.85
C GLU A 6 -17.41 4.16 -8.68
N ARG A 7 -17.73 5.34 -8.14
CA ARG A 7 -18.46 6.34 -8.92
C ARG A 7 -17.68 6.80 -10.16
N LEU A 8 -16.36 6.93 -10.05
CA LEU A 8 -15.51 7.22 -11.21
C LEU A 8 -15.50 6.06 -12.22
N ALA A 9 -15.45 4.81 -11.76
CA ALA A 9 -15.54 3.63 -12.62
C ALA A 9 -16.85 3.61 -13.40
N ASP A 10 -17.98 3.89 -12.73
CA ASP A 10 -19.31 3.94 -13.35
C ASP A 10 -19.41 5.06 -14.38
N ILE A 11 -18.96 6.28 -14.05
CA ILE A 11 -19.01 7.44 -14.95
C ILE A 11 -18.20 7.20 -16.24
N PHE A 12 -17.06 6.54 -16.13
CA PHE A 12 -16.14 6.38 -17.26
C PHE A 12 -16.21 4.99 -17.92
N GLY A 13 -17.07 4.09 -17.46
CA GLY A 13 -17.13 2.71 -17.94
C GLY A 13 -15.77 1.99 -17.82
N ALA A 14 -15.05 2.26 -16.73
CA ALA A 14 -13.67 1.82 -16.52
C ALA A 14 -13.55 0.93 -15.29
N SER A 15 -12.61 0.00 -15.29
CA SER A 15 -12.30 -0.79 -14.08
C SER A 15 -11.69 0.07 -12.97
N ILE A 16 -11.83 -0.36 -11.72
CA ILE A 16 -11.18 0.27 -10.55
C ILE A 16 -9.66 0.38 -10.76
N GLU A 17 -9.03 -0.62 -11.38
CA GLU A 17 -7.60 -0.59 -11.72
C GLU A 17 -7.25 0.55 -12.69
N GLN A 18 -8.08 0.77 -13.72
CA GLN A 18 -7.90 1.85 -14.69
C GLN A 18 -8.11 3.22 -14.05
N VAL A 19 -9.14 3.36 -13.20
CA VAL A 19 -9.39 4.59 -12.44
C VAL A 19 -8.21 4.92 -11.54
N GLY A 20 -7.78 3.98 -10.69
CA GLY A 20 -6.64 4.17 -9.79
C GLY A 20 -5.35 4.51 -10.53
N HIS A 21 -5.08 3.81 -11.64
CA HIS A 21 -3.96 4.14 -12.51
C HIS A 21 -4.07 5.57 -13.05
N ARG A 22 -5.24 5.96 -13.57
CA ARG A 22 -5.44 7.30 -14.13
C ARG A 22 -5.23 8.38 -13.08
N LEU A 23 -5.78 8.23 -11.88
CA LEU A 23 -5.61 9.16 -10.76
C LEU A 23 -4.11 9.40 -10.45
N SER A 24 -3.29 8.35 -10.50
CA SER A 24 -1.84 8.46 -10.26
C SER A 24 -1.06 9.24 -11.32
N THR A 25 -1.69 9.61 -12.44
CA THR A 25 -1.06 10.32 -13.57
C THR A 25 -1.48 11.77 -13.72
N LEU A 26 -2.35 12.29 -12.86
CA LEU A 26 -2.96 13.64 -13.01
C LEU A 26 -2.00 14.77 -12.60
N GLN A 27 -0.80 14.82 -13.19
CA GLN A 27 0.26 15.78 -12.85
C GLN A 27 0.55 16.78 -13.98
N ARG A 28 -0.46 17.09 -14.80
CA ARG A 28 -0.34 18.10 -15.87
C ARG A 28 -0.08 19.49 -15.26
N PRO A 29 0.96 20.23 -15.69
CA PRO A 29 1.18 21.61 -15.25
C PRO A 29 -0.06 22.49 -15.43
N GLY A 30 -0.38 23.32 -14.45
CA GLY A 30 -1.58 24.18 -14.44
C GLY A 30 -2.90 23.46 -14.12
N ALA A 31 -2.93 22.12 -14.06
CA ALA A 31 -4.12 21.33 -13.79
C ALA A 31 -3.78 20.04 -13.00
N LYS A 32 -3.02 20.19 -11.91
CA LYS A 32 -2.62 19.06 -11.07
C LYS A 32 -3.78 18.57 -10.22
N GLY A 33 -3.98 17.25 -10.21
CA GLY A 33 -4.80 16.55 -9.21
C GLY A 33 -3.98 16.21 -7.97
N ILE A 34 -4.61 15.47 -7.05
CA ILE A 34 -3.93 14.93 -5.87
C ILE A 34 -2.78 14.02 -6.31
N PRO A 35 -1.58 14.17 -5.73
CA PRO A 35 -0.51 13.22 -5.92
C PRO A 35 -0.88 11.86 -5.30
N PHE A 36 -1.04 10.85 -6.15
CA PHE A 36 -1.30 9.48 -5.75
C PHE A 36 -0.13 8.57 -6.09
N PHE A 37 0.12 7.59 -5.22
CA PHE A 37 0.78 6.35 -5.63
C PHE A 37 -0.29 5.33 -6.04
N PHE A 38 0.08 4.45 -6.95
CA PHE A 38 -0.70 3.30 -7.40
C PHE A 38 0.19 2.08 -7.53
N VAL A 39 -0.25 0.95 -6.98
CA VAL A 39 0.40 -0.36 -7.16
C VAL A 39 -0.61 -1.45 -7.49
N ARG A 40 -0.09 -2.53 -8.07
CA ARG A 40 -0.77 -3.82 -8.15
C ARG A 40 0.13 -4.91 -7.63
N VAL A 41 -0.38 -5.71 -6.71
CA VAL A 41 0.34 -6.78 -6.00
C VAL A 41 -0.37 -8.11 -6.26
N ASP A 42 0.37 -9.20 -6.37
CA ASP A 42 -0.20 -10.56 -6.37
C ASP A 42 -0.26 -11.17 -4.97
N GLN A 43 -0.83 -12.37 -4.85
CA GLN A 43 -0.99 -13.05 -3.56
C GLN A 43 0.34 -13.42 -2.89
N ALA A 44 1.43 -13.49 -3.65
CA ALA A 44 2.78 -13.72 -3.12
C ALA A 44 3.45 -12.43 -2.62
N GLY A 45 2.77 -11.28 -2.74
CA GLY A 45 3.32 -9.98 -2.38
C GLY A 45 4.20 -9.35 -3.47
N THR A 46 4.20 -9.91 -4.68
CA THR A 46 4.99 -9.36 -5.80
C THR A 46 4.30 -8.13 -6.37
N ILE A 47 5.01 -6.99 -6.39
CA ILE A 47 4.53 -5.77 -7.03
C ILE A 47 4.67 -5.90 -8.55
N THR A 48 3.56 -6.19 -9.23
CA THR A 48 3.48 -6.38 -10.69
C THR A 48 3.26 -5.09 -11.47
N LYS A 49 2.84 -4.01 -10.81
CA LYS A 49 2.68 -2.67 -11.40
C LYS A 49 2.93 -1.60 -10.34
N ARG A 50 3.60 -0.51 -10.72
CA ARG A 50 3.91 0.62 -9.84
C ARG A 50 3.85 1.93 -10.62
N HIS A 51 3.24 2.94 -10.03
CA HIS A 51 3.26 4.32 -10.50
C HIS A 51 3.18 5.23 -9.27
N SER A 52 4.01 6.27 -9.18
CA SER A 52 3.97 7.18 -8.03
C SER A 52 4.15 8.61 -8.49
N SER A 53 3.27 9.48 -7.98
CA SER A 53 3.43 10.94 -8.01
C SER A 53 3.64 11.51 -6.61
N THR A 54 3.74 10.64 -5.59
CA THR A 54 4.00 11.01 -4.19
C THR A 54 5.47 10.82 -3.83
N ARG A 55 5.87 11.19 -2.61
CA ARG A 55 7.19 10.84 -2.06
C ARG A 55 7.38 9.34 -1.82
N LEU A 56 6.30 8.56 -1.68
CA LEU A 56 6.39 7.13 -1.39
C LEU A 56 7.11 6.41 -2.54
N GLN A 57 8.26 5.81 -2.21
CA GLN A 57 9.04 4.98 -3.10
C GLN A 57 8.82 3.51 -2.77
N PHE A 58 8.49 2.71 -3.78
CA PHE A 58 8.36 1.27 -3.62
C PHE A 58 9.72 0.60 -3.78
N ALA A 59 10.04 -0.34 -2.90
CA ALA A 59 11.23 -1.17 -3.06
C ALA A 59 11.20 -1.84 -4.44
N ARG A 60 12.33 -1.75 -5.17
CA ARG A 60 12.45 -2.44 -6.45
C ARG A 60 12.48 -3.96 -6.28
N PHE A 61 13.15 -4.39 -5.21
CA PHE A 61 13.40 -5.78 -4.83
C PHE A 61 13.11 -5.95 -3.33
N GLY A 62 12.75 -7.17 -2.93
CA GLY A 62 12.26 -7.45 -1.58
C GLY A 62 10.76 -7.19 -1.46
N GLY A 63 10.05 -8.09 -0.77
CA GLY A 63 8.59 -7.97 -0.57
C GLY A 63 8.22 -6.66 0.13
N ALA A 64 7.01 -6.17 -0.14
CA ALA A 64 6.48 -5.00 0.56
C ALA A 64 6.27 -5.28 2.05
N CYS A 65 6.10 -4.23 2.85
CA CYS A 65 5.89 -4.38 4.29
C CYS A 65 4.61 -5.19 4.58
N PRO A 66 4.68 -6.28 5.36
CA PRO A 66 3.50 -7.11 5.67
C PRO A 66 2.43 -6.38 6.50
N LEU A 67 2.78 -5.29 7.17
CA LEU A 67 1.83 -4.43 7.89
C LEU A 67 1.03 -3.51 6.95
N TRP A 68 1.35 -3.47 5.66
CA TRP A 68 0.61 -2.68 4.69
C TRP A 68 -0.69 -3.39 4.28
N ASN A 69 -1.80 -2.66 4.32
CA ASN A 69 -3.15 -3.19 4.08
C ASN A 69 -3.37 -3.80 2.68
N VAL A 70 -2.47 -3.58 1.72
CA VAL A 70 -2.57 -4.21 0.39
C VAL A 70 -2.58 -5.74 0.47
N HIS A 71 -1.88 -6.32 1.45
CA HIS A 71 -1.82 -7.76 1.64
C HIS A 71 -3.13 -8.32 2.22
N GLN A 72 -3.79 -7.57 3.11
CA GLN A 72 -5.08 -7.93 3.70
C GLN A 72 -6.22 -7.90 2.68
N ALA A 73 -6.07 -7.16 1.57
CA ALA A 73 -7.12 -7.05 0.56
C ALA A 73 -7.55 -8.40 -0.03
N PHE A 74 -6.67 -9.40 -0.04
CA PHE A 74 -6.99 -10.75 -0.50
C PHE A 74 -7.92 -11.52 0.45
N GLU A 75 -7.99 -11.12 1.72
CA GLU A 75 -8.82 -11.74 2.75
C GLU A 75 -10.27 -11.24 2.68
N THR A 76 -10.48 -10.04 2.14
CA THR A 76 -11.79 -9.39 2.03
C THR A 76 -12.12 -8.98 0.59
N PRO A 77 -12.40 -9.94 -0.32
CA PRO A 77 -12.72 -9.62 -1.70
C PRO A 77 -13.90 -8.66 -1.85
N GLY A 78 -13.78 -7.72 -2.78
CA GLY A 78 -14.76 -6.69 -3.11
C GLY A 78 -14.74 -5.47 -2.18
N GLN A 79 -14.09 -5.54 -1.02
CA GLN A 79 -14.13 -4.48 -0.02
C GLN A 79 -12.92 -3.55 -0.13
N PHE A 80 -13.17 -2.24 -0.02
CA PHE A 80 -12.11 -1.26 0.16
C PHE A 80 -11.63 -1.25 1.62
N LEU A 81 -10.38 -1.66 1.80
CA LEU A 81 -9.64 -1.48 3.04
C LEU A 81 -9.03 -0.08 3.08
N ARG A 82 -8.95 0.48 4.28
CA ARG A 82 -8.42 1.82 4.53
C ARG A 82 -7.40 1.75 5.65
N GLN A 83 -6.27 2.41 5.49
CA GLN A 83 -5.20 2.45 6.49
C GLN A 83 -4.59 3.84 6.55
N LEU A 84 -4.48 4.39 7.75
CA LEU A 84 -3.62 5.53 8.04
C LEU A 84 -2.25 4.98 8.43
N CYS A 85 -1.22 5.23 7.63
CA CYS A 85 0.12 4.69 7.89
C CYS A 85 1.21 5.76 7.85
N GLU A 86 2.26 5.52 8.63
CA GLU A 86 3.45 6.38 8.68
C GLU A 86 4.67 5.58 8.20
N THR A 87 5.38 6.11 7.20
CA THR A 87 6.62 5.52 6.68
C THR A 87 7.81 5.86 7.59
N PRO A 88 8.96 5.16 7.45
CA PRO A 88 10.12 5.39 8.32
C PRO A 88 10.67 6.83 8.29
N ASP A 89 10.48 7.54 7.18
CA ASP A 89 10.83 8.96 7.01
C ASP A 89 9.81 9.93 7.65
N GLY A 90 8.80 9.42 8.37
CA GLY A 90 7.79 10.20 9.09
C GLY A 90 6.64 10.71 8.22
N VAL A 91 6.63 10.40 6.91
CA VAL A 91 5.53 10.83 6.04
C VAL A 91 4.29 9.98 6.30
N ARG A 92 3.14 10.65 6.37
CA ARG A 92 1.84 10.05 6.71
C ARG A 92 0.93 9.96 5.49
N TYR A 93 0.29 8.81 5.32
CA TYR A 93 -0.54 8.50 4.16
C TYR A 93 -1.91 7.98 4.56
N LEU A 94 -2.90 8.27 3.71
CA LEU A 94 -4.12 7.46 3.61
C LEU A 94 -3.91 6.44 2.49
N CYS A 95 -3.94 5.16 2.84
CA CYS A 95 -3.76 4.02 1.95
C CYS A 95 -5.08 3.26 1.78
N LEU A 96 -5.48 3.08 0.53
CA LEU A 96 -6.60 2.26 0.11
C LEU A 96 -6.08 0.97 -0.49
N ALA A 97 -6.77 -0.14 -0.20
CA ALA A 97 -6.52 -1.41 -0.84
C ALA A 97 -7.82 -2.13 -1.18
N ARG A 98 -7.83 -2.89 -2.29
CA ARG A 98 -8.96 -3.73 -2.71
C ARG A 98 -8.46 -4.85 -3.60
N ASP A 99 -9.05 -6.03 -3.50
CA ASP A 99 -8.80 -7.08 -4.49
C ASP A 99 -9.34 -6.67 -5.87
N VAL A 100 -8.72 -7.19 -6.93
CA VAL A 100 -9.25 -7.16 -8.29
C VAL A 100 -9.09 -8.54 -8.90
N SER A 101 -10.22 -9.15 -9.22
CA SER A 101 -10.29 -10.46 -9.86
C SER A 101 -10.55 -10.29 -11.36
N LYS A 102 -9.76 -10.97 -12.19
CA LYS A 102 -9.86 -10.94 -13.65
C LYS A 102 -10.30 -12.33 -14.15
N PRO A 103 -11.61 -12.54 -14.38
CA PRO A 103 -12.10 -13.81 -14.88
C PRO A 103 -11.58 -14.06 -16.30
N ALA A 104 -11.37 -15.33 -16.63
CA ALA A 104 -10.92 -15.76 -17.96
C ALA A 104 -12.08 -16.16 -18.90
N GLY A 105 -13.33 -15.93 -18.49
CA GLY A 105 -14.51 -16.03 -19.36
C GLY A 105 -15.12 -17.43 -19.53
N ALA A 106 -14.69 -18.43 -18.75
CA ALA A 106 -15.29 -19.76 -18.75
C ALA A 106 -15.31 -20.37 -17.34
N PHE A 107 -16.22 -21.33 -17.11
CA PHE A 107 -16.48 -21.94 -15.80
C PHE A 107 -15.23 -22.51 -15.12
N LEU A 108 -14.36 -23.17 -15.88
CA LEU A 108 -13.13 -23.79 -15.38
C LEU A 108 -11.87 -22.98 -15.68
N ALA A 109 -12.01 -21.78 -16.23
CA ALA A 109 -10.84 -21.00 -16.59
C ALA A 109 -10.22 -20.34 -15.36
N PRO A 110 -8.88 -20.31 -15.25
CA PRO A 110 -8.20 -19.78 -14.08
C PRO A 110 -8.48 -18.28 -13.91
N VAL A 111 -8.78 -17.88 -12.68
CA VAL A 111 -8.99 -16.47 -12.33
C VAL A 111 -7.68 -15.86 -11.85
N ARG A 112 -7.27 -14.76 -12.49
CA ARG A 112 -6.12 -13.99 -12.01
C ARG A 112 -6.59 -13.05 -10.90
N ARG A 113 -5.96 -13.14 -9.73
CA ARG A 113 -6.28 -12.31 -8.57
C ARG A 113 -5.11 -11.39 -8.24
N TYR A 114 -5.41 -10.13 -8.04
CA TYR A 114 -4.46 -9.13 -7.59
C TYR A 114 -5.09 -8.30 -6.47
N ALA A 115 -4.26 -7.54 -5.76
CA ALA A 115 -4.70 -6.43 -4.94
C ALA A 115 -4.17 -5.14 -5.57
N ILE A 116 -5.00 -4.10 -5.59
CA ILE A 116 -4.53 -2.75 -5.90
C ILE A 116 -4.29 -1.99 -4.60
N GLY A 117 -3.27 -1.16 -4.60
CA GLY A 117 -3.02 -0.15 -3.57
C GLY A 117 -3.07 1.23 -4.20
N LEU A 118 -3.81 2.16 -3.59
CA LEU A 118 -3.85 3.56 -4.00
C LEU A 118 -3.76 4.43 -2.74
N GLY A 119 -2.94 5.47 -2.74
CA GLY A 119 -2.89 6.36 -1.59
C GLY A 119 -2.24 7.70 -1.87
N CYS A 120 -2.47 8.63 -0.96
CA CYS A 120 -1.95 9.99 -0.99
C CYS A 120 -1.46 10.39 0.41
N GLU A 121 -0.63 11.43 0.47
CA GLU A 121 -0.25 12.04 1.74
C GLU A 121 -1.51 12.51 2.49
N VAL A 122 -1.50 12.38 3.82
CA VAL A 122 -2.68 12.62 4.67
C VAL A 122 -3.25 14.03 4.51
N GLN A 123 -2.42 15.02 4.18
CA GLN A 123 -2.85 16.40 3.91
C GLN A 123 -3.88 16.50 2.77
N HIS A 124 -3.93 15.52 1.87
CA HIS A 124 -4.89 15.44 0.76
C HIS A 124 -6.10 14.57 1.08
N ALA A 125 -6.09 13.83 2.19
CA ALA A 125 -7.08 12.79 2.49
C ALA A 125 -8.53 13.32 2.54
N SER A 126 -8.75 14.55 3.01
CA SER A 126 -10.09 15.15 3.10
C SER A 126 -10.82 15.25 1.73
N GLN A 127 -10.07 15.24 0.63
CA GLN A 127 -10.60 15.25 -0.73
C GLN A 127 -11.04 13.87 -1.24
N LEU A 128 -10.81 12.81 -0.45
CA LEU A 128 -11.24 11.44 -0.72
C LEU A 128 -12.44 11.10 0.17
N VAL A 129 -13.50 10.53 -0.41
CA VAL A 129 -14.65 9.97 0.34
C VAL A 129 -14.20 8.91 1.33
N TYR A 130 -13.13 8.18 1.02
CA TYR A 130 -12.58 7.14 1.89
C TYR A 130 -12.02 7.66 3.22
N SER A 131 -11.78 8.97 3.35
CA SER A 131 -11.38 9.58 4.62
C SER A 131 -12.54 9.75 5.61
N ASP A 132 -13.79 9.58 5.17
CA ASP A 132 -14.96 9.81 6.00
C ASP A 132 -14.99 8.85 7.20
N GLY A 133 -15.21 9.41 8.38
CA GLY A 133 -15.21 8.70 9.66
C GLY A 133 -13.81 8.34 10.21
N LEU A 134 -12.72 8.72 9.54
CA LEU A 134 -11.37 8.52 10.06
C LEU A 134 -10.88 9.73 10.87
N ASP A 135 -10.20 9.48 11.99
CA ASP A 135 -9.44 10.51 12.69
C ASP A 135 -8.08 10.73 12.00
N LEU A 136 -8.04 11.72 11.10
CA LEU A 136 -6.84 12.07 10.34
C LEU A 136 -5.71 12.69 11.18
N LYS A 137 -5.99 13.03 12.45
CA LYS A 137 -4.99 13.51 13.42
C LYS A 137 -4.63 12.45 14.46
N GLY A 138 -5.26 11.29 14.38
CA GLY A 138 -5.11 10.20 15.32
C GLY A 138 -3.85 9.38 15.08
N ARG A 139 -3.94 8.10 15.43
CA ARG A 139 -2.82 7.16 15.33
C ARG A 139 -2.62 6.69 13.90
N PHE A 140 -1.36 6.67 13.45
CA PHE A 140 -0.92 6.09 12.19
C PHE A 140 -0.17 4.79 12.48
N GLU A 141 -0.46 3.74 11.69
CA GLU A 141 0.26 2.48 11.81
C GLU A 141 1.68 2.63 11.25
N PRO A 142 2.74 2.35 12.04
CA PRO A 142 4.10 2.47 11.57
C PRO A 142 4.43 1.32 10.60
N ILE A 143 4.47 1.63 9.31
CA ILE A 143 4.86 0.68 8.27
C ILE A 143 6.29 0.93 7.79
N GLY A 144 6.84 -0.01 7.03
CA GLY A 144 8.07 0.16 6.26
C GLY A 144 7.79 0.12 4.75
N ILE A 145 8.84 0.24 3.96
CA ILE A 145 8.77 -0.03 2.50
C ILE A 145 9.01 -1.52 2.23
N SER A 146 10.08 -2.07 2.80
CA SER A 146 10.42 -3.49 2.80
C SER A 146 11.34 -3.77 3.99
N CYS A 147 11.25 -4.95 4.62
CA CYS A 147 12.08 -5.29 5.78
C CYS A 147 13.58 -5.11 5.51
N ARG A 148 14.06 -5.40 4.30
CA ARG A 148 15.48 -5.30 3.93
C ARG A 148 16.05 -3.88 3.93
N ILE A 149 15.21 -2.86 3.88
CA ILE A 149 15.61 -1.44 3.86
C ILE A 149 14.88 -0.61 4.92
N CYS A 150 14.13 -1.27 5.81
CA CYS A 150 13.37 -0.59 6.84
C CYS A 150 14.24 -0.35 8.06
N GLU A 151 14.35 0.90 8.49
CA GLU A 151 15.17 1.34 9.63
C GLU A 151 14.48 1.11 11.00
N ARG A 152 13.20 0.76 11.04
CA ARG A 152 12.46 0.56 12.29
C ARG A 152 13.02 -0.64 13.08
N VAL A 153 13.64 -0.39 14.22
CA VAL A 153 14.30 -1.44 15.04
C VAL A 153 13.32 -2.33 15.81
N ASN A 154 12.19 -1.78 16.27
CA ASN A 154 11.21 -2.48 17.11
C ASN A 154 9.96 -2.95 16.33
N CYS A 155 10.15 -3.53 15.14
CA CYS A 155 9.04 -4.00 14.31
C CYS A 155 8.68 -5.46 14.64
N HIS A 156 7.52 -5.67 15.27
CA HIS A 156 7.01 -6.98 15.68
C HIS A 156 6.75 -7.95 14.50
N GLN A 157 6.54 -7.42 13.29
CA GLN A 157 6.25 -8.20 12.08
C GLN A 157 7.46 -8.31 11.14
N ARG A 158 8.68 -7.96 11.60
CA ARG A 158 9.86 -7.99 10.74
C ARG A 158 10.18 -9.43 10.32
N SER A 159 10.19 -9.68 9.01
CA SER A 159 10.44 -11.02 8.46
C SER A 159 11.91 -11.31 8.16
N VAL A 160 12.69 -10.28 7.81
CA VAL A 160 14.12 -10.42 7.47
C VAL A 160 14.93 -9.24 8.03
N PRO A 161 16.23 -9.43 8.30
CA PRO A 161 17.09 -8.34 8.75
C PRO A 161 17.26 -7.27 7.67
N PRO A 162 17.46 -6.00 8.06
CA PRO A 162 17.87 -4.95 7.14
C PRO A 162 19.25 -5.26 6.54
N LEU A 163 19.50 -4.84 5.31
CA LEU A 163 20.77 -5.09 4.61
C LEU A 163 21.94 -4.30 5.20
N GLU A 164 21.68 -3.07 5.65
CA GLU A 164 22.71 -2.14 6.14
C GLU A 164 22.78 -2.06 7.67
N GLY A 165 21.85 -2.71 8.39
CA GLY A 165 21.81 -2.65 9.85
C GLY A 165 22.83 -3.59 10.48
N ARG A 166 23.51 -3.14 11.55
CA ARG A 166 24.38 -4.04 12.32
C ARG A 166 23.49 -4.95 13.16
N LEU A 167 23.73 -6.25 13.06
CA LEU A 167 22.98 -7.25 13.80
C LEU A 167 23.77 -7.68 15.03
N LYS A 168 23.11 -7.68 16.18
CA LYS A 168 23.64 -8.26 17.41
C LYS A 168 22.83 -9.51 17.74
N ILE A 169 23.50 -10.63 17.93
CA ILE A 169 22.88 -11.91 18.27
C ILE A 169 23.31 -12.26 19.69
N ASN A 170 22.33 -12.44 20.58
CA ASN A 170 22.57 -12.97 21.92
C ASN A 170 22.09 -14.43 21.97
N PRO A 171 22.99 -15.42 21.96
CA PRO A 171 22.61 -16.84 21.95
C PRO A 171 21.88 -17.28 23.22
N ASN A 172 21.92 -16.48 24.29
CA ASN A 172 21.28 -16.77 25.57
C ASN A 172 19.93 -16.05 25.76
N ALA A 173 19.45 -15.30 24.76
CA ALA A 173 18.17 -14.61 24.81
C ALA A 173 17.23 -15.09 23.69
N ARG A 174 15.93 -15.07 23.97
CA ARG A 174 14.87 -15.34 23.00
C ARG A 174 13.96 -14.13 22.92
N ASP A 175 13.90 -13.51 21.75
CA ASP A 175 12.97 -12.43 21.44
C ASP A 175 12.12 -12.81 20.21
N VAL A 176 11.20 -11.95 19.79
CA VAL A 176 10.40 -12.10 18.56
C VAL A 176 11.30 -12.28 17.35
N LEU A 177 12.45 -11.58 17.33
CA LEU A 177 13.49 -11.72 16.32
C LEU A 177 14.73 -12.37 16.93
N PRO A 178 15.48 -13.20 16.17
CA PRO A 178 16.70 -13.83 16.66
C PRO A 178 17.91 -12.88 16.67
N TYR A 179 17.70 -11.58 16.43
CA TYR A 179 18.72 -10.54 16.40
C TYR A 179 18.15 -9.20 16.86
N GLU A 180 19.00 -8.38 17.44
CA GLU A 180 18.77 -6.94 17.68
C GLU A 180 19.39 -6.15 16.52
N ILE A 181 18.76 -5.03 16.15
CA ILE A 181 19.28 -4.08 15.14
C ILE A 181 19.91 -2.91 15.90
N GLY A 182 21.19 -2.63 15.65
CA GLY A 182 21.94 -1.54 16.26
C GLY A 182 22.82 -0.77 15.28
#